data_AF-R7L8Z5-F1
#
_entry.id   AF-R7L8Z5-F1
#
_cell.length_a   1.000
_cell.length_b   1.000
_cell.length_c   1.000
_cell.angle_alpha   90.00
_cell.angle_beta   90.00
_cell.angle_gamma   90.00
#
_symmetry.space_group_name_H-M   'P 1'
#
loop_
_entity.id
_entity.type
_entity.pdbx_description
1 polymer ?
#
loop_
_entity_poly.entity_id
_entity_poly.type
_entity_poly.pdbx_seq_one_letter_code
_entity_poly.pdbx_strand_id
1 'polypeptide(L)'
;MKNIIATFACALSALLCGCSTTQELNDGASFEGLKKFYVENSSGGDSFFREFGDPQAVNQSLKNFIVDYLKTKGFAPVAEKGNAEIIFRPLWSESIRPYGDTIGNLPISVNSQMFNSTQTYLTLEIQAILPNDDKIWAWRGFAPEEITQNNFSDGTLKDMVVWCLEYFPPEKYPSRLQEHKEQKEKQRILSEQNPFKEVLIKERERVDNQIKAQN
;
A
#
# COMPACT_ATOMS: atom_id res chain seq x y z
N MET A 1 25.38 -39.59 -28.92
CA MET A 1 23.93 -39.38 -28.68
C MET A 1 23.80 -38.59 -27.41
N LYS A 2 23.45 -37.30 -27.53
CA LYS A 2 23.49 -36.32 -26.43
C LYS A 2 22.13 -36.25 -25.74
N ASN A 3 22.20 -36.48 -24.44
CA ASN A 3 21.37 -36.09 -23.30
C ASN A 3 20.04 -35.37 -23.57
N ILE A 4 19.00 -36.05 -23.10
CA ILE A 4 17.69 -35.52 -22.73
C ILE A 4 17.87 -34.67 -21.45
N ILE A 5 16.92 -33.74 -21.24
CA ILE A 5 16.61 -32.98 -20.01
C ILE A 5 17.31 -31.62 -19.89
N ALA A 6 16.66 -30.58 -20.40
CA ALA A 6 16.75 -29.22 -19.86
C ALA A 6 15.52 -28.40 -20.30
N THR A 7 14.33 -28.77 -19.81
CA THR A 7 13.11 -27.96 -20.05
C THR A 7 12.25 -27.90 -18.80
N PHE A 8 12.75 -27.29 -17.72
CA PHE A 8 11.92 -26.91 -16.56
C PHE A 8 12.63 -25.81 -15.74
N ALA A 9 12.64 -24.58 -16.24
CA ALA A 9 13.11 -23.42 -15.45
C ALA A 9 12.54 -22.06 -15.89
N CYS A 10 11.43 -22.02 -16.64
CA CYS A 10 10.83 -20.75 -17.10
C CYS A 10 9.36 -20.57 -16.70
N ALA A 11 8.91 -21.19 -15.62
CA ALA A 11 7.52 -21.09 -15.15
C ALA A 11 7.36 -20.57 -13.72
N LEU A 12 8.35 -19.85 -13.16
CA LEU A 12 8.21 -19.20 -11.85
C LEU A 12 8.19 -17.66 -11.89
N SER A 13 8.58 -17.06 -13.03
CA SER A 13 8.64 -15.60 -13.17
C SER A 13 7.29 -14.95 -13.50
N ALA A 14 6.27 -15.75 -13.87
CA ALA A 14 4.97 -15.27 -14.32
C ALA A 14 3.88 -15.25 -13.22
N LEU A 15 4.19 -15.70 -11.99
CA LEU A 15 3.29 -15.61 -10.83
C LEU A 15 3.56 -14.35 -9.97
N LEU A 16 4.52 -13.52 -10.36
CA LEU A 16 4.88 -12.27 -9.67
C LEU A 16 4.30 -11.01 -10.36
N CYS A 17 3.29 -11.15 -11.22
CA CYS A 17 2.47 -10.01 -11.62
C CYS A 17 1.85 -9.41 -10.35
N GLY A 18 2.43 -8.27 -9.94
CA GLY A 18 2.22 -7.68 -8.64
C GLY A 18 0.76 -7.30 -8.43
N CYS A 19 0.12 -7.96 -7.47
CA CYS A 19 -0.90 -7.31 -6.67
C CYS A 19 -0.17 -6.22 -5.88
N SER A 20 -0.37 -4.96 -6.27
CA SER A 20 0.09 -3.78 -5.53
C SER A 20 -0.18 -3.99 -4.04
N THR A 21 0.87 -4.04 -3.24
CA THR A 21 0.71 -4.37 -1.84
C THR A 21 0.07 -3.18 -1.13
N THR A 22 -1.09 -3.43 -0.53
CA THR A 22 -1.95 -2.38 0.02
C THR A 22 -1.52 -1.93 1.41
N GLN A 23 -0.43 -2.46 1.97
CA GLN A 23 -0.02 -2.16 3.35
C GLN A 23 1.51 -2.19 3.49
N GLU A 24 2.05 -1.32 4.33
CA GLU A 24 3.49 -1.19 4.57
C GLU A 24 3.80 -1.04 6.06
N LEU A 25 4.89 -1.67 6.51
CA LEU A 25 5.46 -1.58 7.86
C LEU A 25 6.83 -0.92 7.78
N ASN A 26 7.06 0.09 8.62
CA ASN A 26 8.38 0.70 8.76
C ASN A 26 9.34 -0.22 9.51
N ASP A 27 10.59 -0.25 9.06
CA ASP A 27 11.58 -1.19 9.60
C ASP A 27 11.80 -0.95 11.11
N GLY A 28 11.69 -2.02 11.91
CA GLY A 28 11.85 -1.97 13.37
C GLY A 28 10.60 -1.55 14.15
N ALA A 29 9.49 -1.22 13.50
CA ALA A 29 8.21 -1.04 14.17
C ALA A 29 7.63 -2.40 14.60
N SER A 30 7.02 -2.44 15.79
CA SER A 30 6.28 -3.60 16.29
C SER A 30 5.04 -3.16 17.04
N PHE A 31 3.94 -3.88 16.84
CA PHE A 31 2.67 -3.70 17.54
C PHE A 31 2.39 -4.83 18.54
N GLU A 32 3.38 -5.69 18.81
CA GLU A 32 3.24 -6.80 19.75
C GLU A 32 2.92 -6.31 21.15
N GLY A 33 1.94 -6.94 21.80
CA GLY A 33 1.51 -6.60 23.15
C GLY A 33 0.64 -5.34 23.28
N LEU A 34 0.61 -4.46 22.27
CA LEU A 34 -0.20 -3.23 22.30
C LEU A 34 -1.70 -3.55 22.20
N LYS A 35 -2.53 -2.79 22.94
CA LYS A 35 -3.97 -3.01 23.04
C LYS A 35 -4.80 -1.75 22.94
N LYS A 36 -4.31 -0.61 23.42
CA LYS A 36 -5.08 0.63 23.51
C LYS A 36 -4.84 1.50 22.30
N PHE A 37 -5.91 1.97 21.68
CA PHE A 37 -5.80 2.82 20.50
C PHE A 37 -6.71 4.04 20.53
N TYR A 38 -6.31 5.07 19.78
CA TYR A 38 -7.10 6.26 19.51
C TYR A 38 -7.21 6.48 18.00
N VAL A 39 -8.33 7.02 17.51
CA VAL A 39 -8.53 7.33 16.09
C VAL A 39 -8.66 8.84 15.91
N GLU A 40 -7.76 9.45 15.14
CA GLU A 40 -7.79 10.87 14.78
C GLU A 40 -8.89 11.16 13.76
N ASN A 41 -9.24 12.45 13.61
CA ASN A 41 -10.03 12.89 12.46
C ASN A 41 -9.26 12.59 11.16
N SER A 42 -9.97 12.19 10.11
CA SER A 42 -9.39 12.10 8.80
C SER A 42 -8.93 13.45 8.31
N SER A 43 -7.86 13.46 7.52
CA SER A 43 -7.37 14.65 6.82
C SER A 43 -7.45 14.45 5.30
N GLY A 44 -7.74 15.52 4.56
CA GLY A 44 -7.97 15.45 3.11
C GLY A 44 -9.38 14.98 2.75
N GLY A 45 -9.76 15.06 1.47
CA GLY A 45 -11.06 14.60 0.98
C GLY A 45 -12.24 15.56 1.23
N ASP A 46 -12.06 16.61 2.04
CA ASP A 46 -13.14 17.54 2.40
C ASP A 46 -13.77 18.26 1.19
N SER A 47 -12.99 18.54 0.13
CA SER A 47 -13.50 19.09 -1.12
C SER A 47 -14.42 18.10 -1.80
N PHE A 48 -13.96 16.86 -1.95
CA PHE A 48 -14.71 15.79 -2.56
C PHE A 48 -16.00 15.49 -1.78
N PHE A 49 -15.93 15.25 -0.47
CA PHE A 49 -17.09 14.85 0.31
C PHE A 49 -18.16 15.93 0.44
N ARG A 50 -17.82 17.21 0.26
CA ARG A 50 -18.82 18.29 0.18
C ARG A 50 -19.78 18.13 -1.00
N GLU A 51 -19.37 17.45 -2.06
CA GLU A 51 -20.25 17.14 -3.20
C GLU A 51 -21.27 16.03 -2.87
N PHE A 52 -21.00 15.24 -1.83
CA PHE A 52 -21.80 14.07 -1.44
C PHE A 52 -22.62 14.29 -0.16
N GLY A 53 -22.29 15.32 0.63
CA GLY A 53 -23.00 15.65 1.85
C GLY A 53 -22.13 16.40 2.85
N ASP A 54 -22.21 15.95 4.11
CA ASP A 54 -21.46 16.54 5.23
C ASP A 54 -20.14 15.78 5.48
N PRO A 55 -18.96 16.39 5.22
CA PRO A 55 -17.67 15.78 5.51
C PRO A 55 -17.50 15.37 6.98
N GLN A 56 -18.14 16.07 7.93
CA GLN A 56 -18.07 15.71 9.35
C GLN A 56 -18.79 14.39 9.64
N ALA A 57 -19.94 14.17 9.01
CA ALA A 57 -20.65 12.91 9.09
C ALA A 57 -19.82 11.75 8.51
N VAL A 58 -19.19 11.96 7.34
CA VAL A 58 -18.28 10.96 6.72
C VAL A 58 -17.11 10.63 7.64
N ASN A 59 -16.45 11.65 8.21
CA ASN A 59 -15.36 11.46 9.17
C ASN A 59 -15.82 10.70 10.43
N GLN A 60 -17.01 11.01 10.95
CA GLN A 60 -17.55 10.31 12.12
C GLN A 60 -17.87 8.83 11.80
N SER A 61 -18.47 8.56 10.65
CA SER A 61 -18.72 7.18 10.18
C SER A 61 -17.40 6.42 10.01
N LEU A 62 -16.40 7.01 9.34
CA LEU A 62 -15.08 6.42 9.16
C LEU A 62 -14.44 6.05 10.50
N LYS A 63 -14.45 6.98 11.47
CA LYS A 63 -13.94 6.72 12.82
C LYS A 63 -14.64 5.53 13.47
N ASN A 64 -15.97 5.51 13.42
CA ASN A 64 -16.76 4.42 14.01
C ASN A 64 -16.40 3.07 13.37
N PHE A 65 -16.29 3.01 12.04
CA PHE A 65 -15.91 1.78 11.34
C PHE A 65 -14.50 1.30 11.67
N ILE A 66 -13.53 2.22 11.79
CA ILE A 66 -12.17 1.86 12.23
C ILE A 66 -12.21 1.31 13.65
N VAL A 67 -12.90 1.99 14.57
CA VAL A 67 -13.04 1.55 15.96
C VAL A 67 -13.67 0.16 16.04
N ASP A 68 -14.77 -0.06 15.33
CA ASP A 68 -15.50 -1.31 15.38
C ASP A 68 -14.69 -2.45 14.76
N TYR A 69 -14.01 -2.23 13.65
CA TYR A 69 -13.12 -3.22 13.06
C TYR A 69 -11.96 -3.60 14.00
N LEU A 70 -11.29 -2.62 14.60
CA LEU A 70 -10.17 -2.87 15.51
C LEU A 70 -10.60 -3.61 16.80
N LYS A 71 -11.82 -3.36 17.30
CA LYS A 71 -12.38 -4.17 18.41
C LYS A 71 -12.47 -5.65 18.04
N THR A 72 -12.85 -5.99 16.80
CA THR A 72 -12.89 -7.40 16.36
C THR A 72 -11.51 -8.07 16.37
N LYS A 73 -10.44 -7.28 16.24
CA LYS A 73 -9.03 -7.73 16.29
C LYS A 73 -8.47 -7.76 17.73
N GLY A 74 -9.28 -7.42 18.73
CA GLY A 74 -8.94 -7.48 20.15
C GLY A 74 -8.19 -6.24 20.68
N PHE A 75 -8.35 -5.10 20.03
CA PHE A 75 -7.89 -3.79 20.53
C PHE A 75 -9.02 -3.05 21.25
N ALA A 76 -8.66 -2.14 22.15
CA ALA A 76 -9.60 -1.36 22.96
C ALA A 76 -9.44 0.15 22.67
N PRO A 77 -10.49 0.87 22.27
CA PRO A 77 -10.41 2.29 22.05
C PRO A 77 -10.25 3.04 23.39
N VAL A 78 -9.48 4.13 23.37
CA VAL A 78 -9.42 5.11 24.46
C VAL A 78 -10.02 6.43 24.01
N ALA A 79 -10.61 7.17 24.95
CA ALA A 79 -11.26 8.45 24.65
C ALA A 79 -10.26 9.59 24.35
N GLU A 80 -9.05 9.50 24.93
CA GLU A 80 -8.03 10.53 24.84
C GLU A 80 -6.77 10.01 24.17
N LYS A 81 -6.23 10.78 23.22
CA LYS A 81 -5.02 10.46 22.47
C LYS A 81 -3.82 10.14 23.38
N GLY A 82 -3.67 10.85 24.50
CA GLY A 82 -2.55 10.66 25.43
C GLY A 82 -2.54 9.31 26.17
N ASN A 83 -3.67 8.60 26.18
CA ASN A 83 -3.79 7.29 26.83
C ASN A 83 -3.64 6.12 25.84
N ALA A 84 -3.38 6.41 24.56
CA ALA A 84 -3.28 5.43 23.50
C ALA A 84 -1.85 4.88 23.37
N GLU A 85 -1.74 3.60 23.07
CA GLU A 85 -0.47 2.96 22.69
C GLU A 85 -0.28 3.02 21.16
N ILE A 86 -1.39 3.12 20.41
CA ILE A 86 -1.42 3.25 18.95
C ILE A 86 -2.36 4.38 18.57
N ILE A 87 -1.92 5.29 17.71
CA ILE A 87 -2.77 6.32 17.12
C ILE A 87 -3.04 5.96 15.66
N PHE A 88 -4.30 5.79 15.30
CA PHE A 88 -4.72 5.62 13.92
C PHE A 88 -5.09 6.97 13.31
N ARG A 89 -4.41 7.33 12.22
CA ARG A 89 -4.65 8.54 11.44
C ARG A 89 -5.17 8.17 10.06
N PRO A 90 -6.46 8.40 9.77
CA PRO A 90 -6.99 8.25 8.43
C PRO A 90 -6.61 9.45 7.55
N LEU A 91 -6.34 9.20 6.27
CA LEU A 91 -5.94 10.19 5.28
C LEU A 91 -6.66 9.89 3.97
N TRP A 92 -7.10 10.93 3.29
CA TRP A 92 -7.71 10.84 1.97
C TRP A 92 -6.82 11.48 0.93
N SER A 93 -6.61 10.77 -0.17
CA SER A 93 -5.97 11.32 -1.36
C SER A 93 -6.86 11.11 -2.58
N GLU A 94 -6.99 12.17 -3.37
CA GLU A 94 -7.79 12.19 -4.59
C GLU A 94 -6.85 12.12 -5.79
N SER A 95 -7.12 11.22 -6.73
CA SER A 95 -6.44 11.19 -8.01
C SER A 95 -7.47 11.17 -9.14
N ILE A 96 -7.31 12.10 -10.07
CA ILE A 96 -8.21 12.22 -11.23
C ILE A 96 -7.52 11.50 -12.38
N ARG A 97 -8.12 10.43 -12.88
CA ARG A 97 -7.69 9.87 -14.17
C ARG A 97 -8.46 10.58 -15.28
N PRO A 98 -7.79 11.34 -16.17
CA PRO A 98 -8.44 11.82 -17.37
C PRO A 98 -8.85 10.60 -18.21
N TYR A 99 -10.11 10.58 -18.63
CA TYR A 99 -10.64 9.54 -19.52
C TYR A 99 -9.96 9.67 -20.89
N GLY A 100 -9.30 8.60 -21.34
CA GLY A 100 -8.73 8.49 -22.69
C GLY A 100 -7.23 8.17 -22.74
N ASP A 101 -6.89 7.10 -23.46
CA ASP A 101 -5.53 6.66 -23.83
C ASP A 101 -4.83 7.67 -24.77
N THR A 102 -4.64 8.89 -24.30
CA THR A 102 -3.71 9.84 -24.92
C THR A 102 -2.86 10.45 -23.83
N ILE A 103 -1.87 9.68 -23.37
CA ILE A 103 -0.62 10.23 -22.84
C ILE A 103 0.10 10.89 -24.02
N GLY A 104 -0.44 12.01 -24.48
CA GLY A 104 0.16 12.90 -25.45
C GLY A 104 0.20 14.26 -24.81
N ASN A 105 1.34 14.59 -24.19
CA ASN A 105 1.77 15.94 -23.77
C ASN A 105 0.64 16.98 -23.65
N LEU A 106 -0.11 16.95 -22.55
CA LEU A 106 -0.96 18.09 -22.22
C LEU A 106 -0.20 19.03 -21.27
N PRO A 107 -0.07 20.33 -21.61
CA PRO A 107 0.60 21.30 -20.76
C PRO A 107 -0.17 21.50 -19.44
N ILE A 108 0.58 21.89 -18.40
CA ILE A 108 0.13 22.16 -17.03
C ILE A 108 -0.71 23.45 -17.01
N SER A 109 -1.85 23.46 -17.70
CA SER A 109 -2.90 24.47 -17.56
C SER A 109 -4.14 23.99 -18.32
N VAL A 110 -5.00 23.21 -17.67
CA VAL A 110 -6.34 22.98 -18.20
C VAL A 110 -7.35 23.20 -17.08
N ASN A 111 -8.20 24.21 -17.31
CA ASN A 111 -9.30 24.63 -16.46
C ASN A 111 -10.20 23.45 -16.08
N SER A 112 -10.60 23.42 -14.81
CA SER A 112 -11.38 22.39 -14.11
C SER A 112 -12.85 22.25 -14.56
N GLN A 113 -13.22 22.72 -15.75
CA GLN A 113 -14.63 22.80 -16.19
C GLN A 113 -14.97 21.99 -17.45
N MET A 114 -14.08 21.11 -17.95
CA MET A 114 -14.33 20.37 -19.21
C MET A 114 -14.26 18.83 -19.12
N PHE A 115 -14.49 18.21 -17.96
CA PHE A 115 -14.57 16.75 -17.87
C PHE A 115 -15.88 16.29 -17.22
N ASN A 116 -16.94 16.16 -18.02
CA ASN A 116 -18.20 15.54 -17.60
C ASN A 116 -18.14 13.99 -17.55
N SER A 117 -16.94 13.41 -17.44
CA SER A 117 -16.75 11.95 -17.30
C SER A 117 -15.41 11.59 -16.63
N THR A 118 -14.92 12.42 -15.69
CA THR A 118 -13.69 12.11 -14.95
C THR A 118 -13.94 11.06 -13.88
N GLN A 119 -13.24 9.93 -13.96
CA GLN A 119 -13.19 8.94 -12.89
C GLN A 119 -12.28 9.49 -11.78
N THR A 120 -12.87 9.76 -10.62
CA THR A 120 -12.11 10.15 -9.43
C THR A 120 -11.80 8.90 -8.63
N TYR A 121 -10.51 8.59 -8.48
CA TYR A 121 -10.05 7.58 -7.56
C TYR A 121 -9.78 8.23 -6.21
N LEU A 122 -10.51 7.78 -5.21
CA LEU A 122 -10.34 8.18 -3.83
C LEU A 122 -9.60 7.06 -3.10
N THR A 123 -8.43 7.39 -2.55
CA THR A 123 -7.64 6.44 -1.76
C THR A 123 -7.74 6.78 -0.29
N LEU A 124 -8.27 5.84 0.49
CA LEU A 124 -8.15 5.85 1.94
C LEU A 124 -6.78 5.30 2.31
N GLU A 125 -6.00 6.06 3.06
CA GLU A 125 -4.84 5.58 3.79
C GLU A 125 -5.18 5.58 5.29
N ILE A 126 -4.86 4.51 6.01
CA ILE A 126 -4.89 4.49 7.47
C ILE A 126 -3.48 4.26 7.96
N GLN A 127 -2.91 5.25 8.63
CA GLN A 127 -1.62 5.15 9.30
C GLN A 127 -1.80 4.73 10.75
N ALA A 128 -0.96 3.82 11.24
CA ALA A 128 -0.79 3.54 12.65
C ALA A 128 0.53 4.18 13.12
N ILE A 129 0.46 4.99 14.17
CA ILE A 129 1.56 5.76 14.73
C ILE A 129 1.82 5.27 16.15
N LEU A 130 3.10 5.05 16.47
CA LEU A 130 3.55 4.77 17.83
C LEU A 130 3.95 6.10 18.49
N PRO A 131 3.29 6.54 19.59
CA PRO A 131 3.53 7.86 20.18
C PRO A 131 4.97 8.17 20.59
N ASN A 132 5.79 7.14 20.81
CA ASN A 132 7.18 7.24 21.26
C ASN A 132 8.20 6.98 20.13
N ASP A 133 7.74 6.88 18.88
CA ASP A 133 8.61 6.73 17.70
C ASP A 133 8.74 8.09 16.99
N ASP A 134 9.95 8.41 16.53
CA ASP A 134 10.24 9.65 15.79
C ASP A 134 9.69 9.60 14.35
N LYS A 135 9.22 8.44 13.90
CA LYS A 135 8.65 8.26 12.56
C LYS A 135 7.24 8.83 12.49
N ILE A 136 6.94 9.43 11.33
CA ILE A 136 5.62 9.98 11.01
C ILE A 136 4.50 8.93 11.00
N TRP A 137 4.84 7.66 10.77
CA TRP A 137 3.97 6.48 10.88
C TRP A 137 4.83 5.24 11.14
N ALA A 138 4.26 4.24 11.79
CA ALA A 138 4.89 2.94 12.03
C ALA A 138 4.37 1.89 11.05
N TRP A 139 3.09 1.95 10.69
CA TRP A 139 2.46 1.12 9.67
C TRP A 139 1.44 1.95 8.87
N ARG A 140 1.13 1.53 7.65
CA ARG A 140 0.08 2.14 6.82
C ARG A 140 -0.63 1.10 5.97
N GLY A 141 -1.94 1.29 5.76
CA GLY A 141 -2.77 0.52 4.84
C GLY A 141 -3.52 1.43 3.88
N PHE A 142 -3.79 0.94 2.67
CA PHE A 142 -4.33 1.68 1.54
C PHE A 142 -5.50 0.94 0.90
N ALA A 143 -6.59 1.65 0.66
CA ALA A 143 -7.73 1.19 -0.12
C ALA A 143 -8.04 2.24 -1.20
N PRO A 144 -7.53 2.06 -2.43
CA PRO A 144 -7.94 2.88 -3.56
C PRO A 144 -9.29 2.38 -4.08
N GLU A 145 -10.28 3.27 -4.16
CA GLU A 145 -11.59 2.97 -4.71
C GLU A 145 -11.94 3.99 -5.80
N GLU A 146 -12.51 3.51 -6.91
CA GLU A 146 -13.12 4.38 -7.90
C GLU A 146 -14.46 4.88 -7.35
N ILE A 147 -14.54 6.17 -7.03
CA ILE A 147 -15.77 6.73 -6.45
C ILE A 147 -16.51 7.57 -7.48
N THR A 148 -17.81 7.33 -7.54
CA THR A 148 -18.81 8.10 -8.27
C THR A 148 -19.91 8.54 -7.29
N GLN A 149 -20.72 9.53 -7.67
CA GLN A 149 -21.90 9.95 -6.90
C GLN A 149 -22.86 8.80 -6.55
N ASN A 150 -22.83 7.71 -7.30
CA ASN A 150 -23.78 6.61 -7.15
C ASN A 150 -23.25 5.43 -6.29
N ASN A 151 -21.95 5.38 -5.99
CA ASN A 151 -21.36 4.24 -5.26
C ASN A 151 -20.71 4.62 -3.93
N PHE A 152 -20.63 5.90 -3.57
CA PHE A 152 -20.16 6.28 -2.24
C PHE A 152 -21.26 6.06 -1.20
N SER A 153 -21.01 5.16 -0.25
CA SER A 153 -21.96 4.80 0.81
C SER A 153 -21.22 4.38 2.07
N ASP A 154 -21.93 4.26 3.18
CA ASP A 154 -21.40 3.68 4.42
C ASP A 154 -20.86 2.26 4.21
N GLY A 155 -21.46 1.48 3.30
CA GLY A 155 -20.97 0.15 2.93
C GLY A 155 -19.59 0.22 2.28
N THR A 156 -19.44 1.12 1.30
CA THR A 156 -18.17 1.39 0.61
C THR A 156 -17.08 1.83 1.59
N LEU A 157 -17.42 2.76 2.50
CA LEU A 157 -16.49 3.25 3.52
C LEU A 157 -16.03 2.14 4.46
N LYS A 158 -16.96 1.26 4.88
CA LYS A 158 -16.65 0.09 5.70
C LYS A 158 -15.75 -0.90 4.98
N ASP A 159 -16.00 -1.18 3.71
CA ASP A 159 -15.18 -2.10 2.91
C ASP A 159 -13.75 -1.56 2.74
N MET A 160 -13.60 -0.25 2.50
CA MET A 160 -12.28 0.40 2.45
C MET A 160 -11.52 0.29 3.78
N VAL A 161 -12.22 0.44 4.92
CA VAL A 161 -11.61 0.26 6.26
C VAL A 161 -11.12 -1.18 6.46
N VAL A 162 -11.96 -2.16 6.11
CA VAL A 162 -11.60 -3.59 6.21
C VAL A 162 -10.37 -3.87 5.36
N TRP A 163 -10.33 -3.35 4.13
CA TRP A 163 -9.22 -3.54 3.21
C TRP A 163 -7.91 -2.93 3.72
N CYS A 164 -7.97 -1.69 4.23
CA CYS A 164 -6.81 -1.04 4.84
C CYS A 164 -6.24 -1.86 6.00
N LEU A 165 -7.11 -2.36 6.89
CA LEU A 165 -6.72 -2.97 8.17
C LEU A 165 -6.65 -4.51 8.13
N GLU A 166 -6.84 -5.13 6.97
CA GLU A 166 -7.04 -6.59 6.83
C GLU A 166 -5.95 -7.39 7.56
N TYR A 167 -4.69 -6.99 7.38
CA TYR A 167 -3.52 -7.67 7.92
C TYR A 167 -2.90 -6.94 9.11
N PHE A 168 -3.59 -5.95 9.67
CA PHE A 168 -3.19 -5.34 10.93
C PHE A 168 -3.62 -6.23 12.13
N PRO A 169 -2.76 -6.44 13.15
CA PRO A 169 -1.35 -6.06 13.21
C PRO A 169 -0.48 -7.02 12.38
N PRO A 170 0.60 -6.53 11.74
CA PRO A 170 1.39 -7.29 10.76
C PRO A 170 2.07 -8.53 11.34
N GLU A 171 2.30 -8.61 12.66
CA GLU A 171 2.91 -9.76 13.31
C GLU A 171 1.99 -10.99 13.34
N LYS A 172 0.67 -10.78 13.33
CA LYS A 172 -0.32 -11.88 13.28
C LYS A 172 -0.64 -12.31 11.87
N TYR A 173 -0.49 -11.39 10.92
CA TYR A 173 -0.83 -11.58 9.53
C TYR A 173 0.29 -10.94 8.70
N PRO A 174 1.43 -11.62 8.51
CA PRO A 174 2.55 -11.04 7.77
C PRO A 174 2.06 -10.62 6.39
N SER A 175 2.27 -9.35 6.06
CA SER A 175 1.92 -8.85 4.74
C SER A 175 2.73 -9.62 3.68
N ARG A 176 2.15 -9.85 2.49
CA ARG A 176 2.89 -10.39 1.34
C ARG A 176 4.17 -9.60 1.00
N LEU A 177 4.22 -8.32 1.39
CA LEU A 177 5.42 -7.47 1.26
C LEU A 177 6.54 -7.90 2.18
N GLN A 178 6.22 -8.30 3.41
CA GLN A 178 7.21 -8.77 4.38
C GLN A 178 7.80 -10.10 3.94
N GLU A 179 6.96 -11.02 3.45
CA GLU A 179 7.43 -12.25 2.80
C GLU A 179 8.36 -11.95 1.61
N HIS A 180 8.01 -10.97 0.77
CA HIS A 180 8.83 -10.59 -0.37
C HIS A 180 10.14 -9.89 0.03
N LYS A 181 10.14 -9.03 1.06
CA LYS A 181 11.35 -8.41 1.64
C LYS A 181 12.28 -9.49 2.20
N GLU A 182 11.75 -10.43 2.97
CA GLU A 182 12.51 -11.55 3.52
C GLU A 182 13.09 -12.46 2.43
N GLN A 183 12.32 -12.74 1.38
CA GLN A 183 12.81 -13.49 0.22
C GLN A 183 13.92 -12.74 -0.51
N LYS A 184 13.76 -11.43 -0.73
CA LYS A 184 14.76 -10.59 -1.39
C LYS A 184 16.05 -10.53 -0.57
N GLU A 185 15.95 -10.42 0.75
CA GLU A 185 17.11 -10.41 1.64
C GLU A 185 17.80 -11.78 1.69
N LYS A 186 17.05 -12.88 1.75
CA LYS A 186 17.60 -14.24 1.62
C LYS A 186 18.32 -14.43 0.29
N GLN A 187 17.75 -13.95 -0.81
CA GLN A 187 18.40 -14.00 -2.12
C GLN A 187 19.67 -13.15 -2.16
N ARG A 188 19.68 -11.96 -1.55
CA ARG A 188 20.86 -11.10 -1.44
C ARG A 188 21.99 -11.82 -0.71
N ILE A 189 21.71 -12.37 0.48
CA ILE A 189 22.69 -13.12 1.29
C ILE A 189 23.24 -14.32 0.52
N LEU A 190 22.37 -15.11 -0.14
CA LEU A 190 22.79 -16.25 -0.97
C LEU A 190 23.67 -15.83 -2.15
N SER A 191 23.35 -14.68 -2.78
CA SER A 191 24.15 -14.14 -3.88
C SER A 191 25.51 -13.62 -3.42
N GLU A 192 25.61 -13.11 -2.20
CA GLU A 192 26.85 -12.60 -1.60
C GLU A 192 27.77 -13.73 -1.12
N GLN A 193 27.20 -14.86 -0.69
CA GLN A 193 27.95 -16.06 -0.30
C GLN A 193 28.31 -16.97 -1.49
N ASN A 194 27.88 -16.65 -2.71
CA ASN A 194 28.17 -17.48 -3.88
C ASN A 194 29.68 -17.44 -4.22
N PRO A 195 30.41 -18.57 -4.10
CA PRO A 195 31.85 -18.60 -4.33
C PRO A 195 32.25 -18.34 -5.79
N PHE A 196 31.29 -18.37 -6.72
CA PHE A 196 31.50 -18.11 -8.15
C PHE A 196 31.05 -16.71 -8.58
N LYS A 197 30.65 -15.84 -7.64
CA LYS A 197 30.10 -14.50 -7.95
C LYS A 197 31.01 -13.69 -8.88
N GLU A 198 32.31 -13.61 -8.58
CA GLU A 198 33.26 -12.87 -9.42
C GLU A 198 33.44 -13.48 -10.82
N VAL A 199 33.43 -14.81 -10.92
CA VAL A 199 33.56 -15.51 -12.20
C VAL A 199 32.32 -15.25 -13.06
N LEU A 200 31.13 -15.32 -12.48
CA LEU A 200 29.87 -15.05 -13.17
C LEU A 200 29.75 -13.59 -13.62
N ILE A 201 30.24 -12.63 -12.83
CA ILE A 201 30.28 -11.22 -13.22
C ILE A 201 31.21 -11.01 -14.41
N LYS A 202 32.44 -11.53 -14.35
CA LYS A 202 33.42 -11.41 -15.45
C LYS A 202 32.93 -12.03 -16.74
N GLU A 203 32.24 -13.18 -16.65
CA GLU A 203 31.74 -13.84 -17.85
C GLU A 203 30.54 -13.13 -18.45
N ARG A 204 29.71 -12.48 -17.62
CA ARG A 204 28.62 -11.62 -18.10
C ARG A 204 29.14 -10.37 -18.80
N GLU A 205 30.13 -9.71 -18.21
CA GLU A 205 30.80 -8.54 -18.82
C GLU A 205 31.49 -8.92 -20.15
N ARG A 206 32.11 -10.10 -20.22
CA ARG A 206 32.71 -10.61 -21.45
C ARG A 206 31.65 -10.79 -22.56
N VAL A 207 30.52 -11.40 -22.24
CA VAL A 207 29.42 -11.61 -23.20
C VAL A 207 28.82 -10.29 -23.66
N ASP A 208 28.56 -9.35 -22.74
CA ASP A 208 27.99 -8.04 -23.09
C ASP A 208 28.96 -7.22 -23.97
N ASN A 209 30.27 -7.31 -23.73
CA ASN A 209 31.28 -6.66 -24.56
C ASN A 209 31.40 -7.30 -25.94
N GLN A 210 31.21 -8.61 -26.07
CA GLN A 210 31.15 -9.28 -27.37
C GLN A 210 29.91 -8.87 -28.18
N ILE A 211 28.76 -8.70 -27.53
CA ILE A 211 27.53 -8.23 -28.17
C ILE A 211 27.68 -6.77 -28.63
N LYS A 212 28.29 -5.90 -27.81
CA LYS A 212 28.56 -4.50 -28.17
C LYS A 212 29.59 -4.34 -29.29
N ALA A 213 30.52 -5.28 -29.44
CA ALA A 213 31.52 -5.25 -30.51
C ALA A 213 30.98 -5.74 -31.88
N GLN A 214 29.76 -6.29 -31.91
CA GLN A 214 29.10 -6.80 -33.11
C GLN A 214 28.01 -5.86 -33.67
N ASN A 215 27.71 -4.76 -32.97
CA ASN A 215 26.82 -3.68 -33.41
C ASN A 215 27.62 -2.39 -33.62
#